data_AF-A0A5B8MZ93-F1
#
_entry.id   AF-A0A5B8MZ93-F1
#
_cell.length_a   1.000
_cell.length_b   1.000
_cell.length_c   1.000
_cell.angle_alpha   90.00
_cell.angle_beta   90.00
_cell.angle_gamma   90.00
#
_symmetry.space_group_name_H-M   'P 1'
#
loop_
_entity.id
_entity.type
_entity.pdbx_description
1 polymer ?
#
loop_
_entity_poly.entity_id
_entity_poly.type
_entity_poly.pdbx_seq_one_letter_code
_entity_poly.pdbx_strand_id
1 'polypeptide(L)'
;MQSARLRARCGASGRGRACVSVRGRRAALATTTATTTARRLGQSRRHVRVSAAAEDPYSILGVAPGADSEAINRAYKSKIATATTDDEKKAIETAHTSIMMSSLSARLQGGGSAVAKEIRYADRAPMFRWRPRLHMCEQKDILINGGIWAAAVYWANKSTYSPWQPLMLGFAVLFIRMNYKLMPLMPRPATDDRKEIRNADTKRLGRAFGVVGGLFALFAGVVSFVPQVLMALRLTVPMWLLGSLYEFSVGVAGLVGSMIGASFCR
;
A
#
# COMPACT_ATOMS: atom_id res chain seq x y z
N MET A 1 -43.17 -53.49 -0.65
CA MET A 1 -43.37 -53.34 -2.10
C MET A 1 -43.34 -51.85 -2.41
N GLN A 2 -42.46 -51.23 -3.20
CA GLN A 2 -41.47 -51.66 -4.17
C GLN A 2 -40.23 -50.74 -4.06
N SER A 3 -39.06 -51.31 -4.28
CA SER A 3 -37.78 -50.63 -4.43
C SER A 3 -37.58 -50.15 -5.87
N ALA A 4 -36.84 -49.06 -6.08
CA ALA A 4 -36.15 -48.82 -7.35
C ALA A 4 -34.81 -48.12 -7.10
N ARG A 5 -33.75 -48.77 -7.59
CA ARG A 5 -32.33 -48.41 -7.50
C ARG A 5 -31.89 -47.65 -8.76
N LEU A 6 -30.82 -46.86 -8.57
CA LEU A 6 -29.68 -46.62 -9.49
C LEU A 6 -29.94 -46.04 -10.89
N ARG A 7 -29.21 -44.96 -11.21
CA ARG A 7 -28.04 -45.03 -12.13
C ARG A 7 -27.24 -43.74 -12.15
N ALA A 8 -25.97 -43.87 -11.78
CA ALA A 8 -24.90 -42.98 -12.19
C ALA A 8 -24.64 -43.14 -13.70
N ARG A 9 -24.32 -42.03 -14.40
CA ARG A 9 -23.68 -42.06 -15.71
C ARG A 9 -22.34 -41.32 -15.61
N CYS A 10 -21.27 -42.11 -15.64
CA CYS A 10 -19.99 -41.69 -16.17
C CYS A 10 -20.12 -41.43 -17.67
N GLY A 11 -19.44 -40.39 -18.15
CA GLY A 11 -19.21 -40.13 -19.57
C GLY A 11 -17.86 -39.42 -19.71
N ALA A 12 -16.82 -40.20 -19.92
CA ALA A 12 -15.48 -39.73 -20.30
C ALA A 12 -15.36 -39.72 -21.82
N SER A 13 -14.88 -38.62 -22.40
CA SER A 13 -14.22 -38.47 -23.71
C SER A 13 -14.15 -36.96 -24.00
N GLY A 14 -13.07 -36.31 -24.41
CA GLY A 14 -11.73 -36.73 -24.78
C GLY A 14 -10.97 -35.48 -25.26
N ARG A 15 -9.65 -35.49 -25.01
CA ARG A 15 -8.56 -34.87 -25.79
C ARG A 15 -8.74 -33.45 -26.37
N GLY A 16 -7.90 -32.54 -25.88
CA GLY A 16 -7.53 -31.30 -26.58
C GLY A 16 -6.37 -30.59 -25.89
N ARG A 17 -5.15 -31.15 -26.01
CA ARG A 17 -3.91 -30.44 -25.65
C ARG A 17 -3.69 -29.33 -26.67
N ALA A 18 -3.62 -28.08 -26.23
CA ALA A 18 -3.00 -27.00 -26.99
C ALA A 18 -1.98 -26.30 -26.09
N CYS A 19 -0.74 -26.78 -26.20
CA CYS A 19 0.44 -26.12 -25.69
C CYS A 19 0.83 -25.06 -26.73
N VAL A 20 0.64 -23.78 -26.43
CA VAL A 20 1.13 -22.70 -27.30
C VAL A 20 2.46 -22.22 -26.72
N SER A 21 3.53 -22.78 -27.29
CA SER A 21 4.89 -22.27 -27.14
C SER A 21 5.06 -21.03 -28.02
N VAL A 22 5.35 -19.87 -27.43
CA VAL A 22 5.91 -18.73 -28.17
C VAL A 22 7.41 -18.71 -27.90
N ARG A 23 8.14 -19.33 -28.82
CA ARG A 23 9.60 -19.34 -28.89
C ARG A 23 10.06 -18.09 -29.61
N GLY A 24 10.92 -17.33 -28.93
CA GLY A 24 12.04 -16.55 -29.43
C GLY A 24 11.91 -15.76 -30.75
N ARG A 25 12.03 -14.43 -30.63
CA ARG A 25 12.84 -13.63 -31.57
C ARG A 25 13.92 -12.89 -30.79
N ARG A 26 15.11 -13.49 -30.75
CA ARG A 26 16.37 -12.75 -30.65
C ARG A 26 16.66 -12.20 -32.04
N ALA A 27 16.79 -10.88 -32.15
CA ALA A 27 17.58 -10.25 -33.19
C ALA A 27 18.73 -9.50 -32.50
N ALA A 28 19.93 -10.02 -32.71
CA ALA A 28 21.15 -9.22 -32.77
C ALA A 28 20.99 -8.21 -33.94
N LEU A 29 21.74 -7.14 -34.16
CA LEU A 29 23.06 -6.70 -33.74
C LEU A 29 23.12 -5.24 -34.28
N ALA A 30 23.59 -4.26 -33.53
CA ALA A 30 24.10 -3.02 -34.12
C ALA A 30 25.06 -2.37 -33.13
N THR A 31 26.33 -2.74 -33.30
CA THR A 31 27.49 -2.14 -32.65
C THR A 31 28.03 -1.08 -33.60
N THR A 32 27.92 0.20 -33.27
CA THR A 32 28.78 1.24 -33.85
C THR A 32 28.90 2.45 -32.92
N THR A 33 30.00 2.47 -32.17
CA THR A 33 30.86 3.61 -31.84
C THR A 33 30.27 5.04 -31.85
N ALA A 34 30.33 5.69 -30.69
CA ALA A 34 30.60 7.14 -30.63
C ALA A 34 31.45 7.46 -29.39
N THR A 35 32.70 7.78 -29.67
CA THR A 35 33.75 8.26 -28.78
C THR A 35 33.47 9.69 -28.35
N THR A 36 33.73 9.97 -27.07
CA THR A 36 34.29 11.23 -26.54
C THR A 36 33.52 12.54 -26.74
N THR A 37 32.91 13.03 -25.66
CA THR A 37 33.20 14.42 -25.22
C THR A 37 32.92 14.60 -23.74
N ALA A 38 34.01 14.77 -22.98
CA ALA A 38 33.98 15.24 -21.62
C ALA A 38 33.51 16.70 -21.60
N ARG A 39 32.54 17.01 -20.73
CA ARG A 39 32.40 18.37 -20.20
C ARG A 39 32.13 18.30 -18.70
N ARG A 40 33.21 18.57 -17.96
CA ARG A 40 33.24 18.88 -16.53
C ARG A 40 32.15 19.91 -16.22
N LEU A 41 31.25 19.55 -15.31
CA LEU A 41 30.59 20.50 -14.44
C LEU A 41 30.88 20.06 -13.02
N GLY A 42 31.80 20.78 -12.38
CA GLY A 42 32.15 20.60 -10.98
C GLY A 42 30.93 20.90 -10.12
N GLN A 43 30.35 19.85 -9.54
CA GLN A 43 29.46 20.02 -8.40
C GLN A 43 30.29 19.90 -7.13
N SER A 44 30.44 21.07 -6.51
CA SER A 44 30.92 21.27 -5.14
C SER A 44 30.18 20.33 -4.19
N ARG A 45 30.82 19.21 -3.85
CA ARG A 45 30.38 18.31 -2.77
C ARG A 45 30.67 18.98 -1.45
N ARG A 46 29.64 19.60 -0.87
CA ARG A 46 29.68 20.04 0.53
C ARG A 46 29.58 18.81 1.41
N HIS A 47 30.72 18.21 1.73
CA HIS A 47 30.80 17.20 2.77
C HIS A 47 30.43 17.85 4.11
N VAL A 48 29.44 17.27 4.80
CA VAL A 48 29.20 17.57 6.20
C VAL A 48 30.42 17.03 6.97
N ARG A 49 31.35 17.93 7.30
CA ARG A 49 32.46 17.64 8.21
C ARG A 49 31.88 17.42 9.60
N VAL A 50 31.76 16.17 10.00
CA VAL A 50 31.77 15.82 11.42
C VAL A 50 33.25 15.93 11.84
N SER A 51 33.55 16.97 12.61
CA SER A 51 34.90 17.22 13.12
C SER A 51 35.29 16.16 14.16
N ALA A 52 36.17 15.26 13.75
CA ALA A 52 37.27 14.75 14.57
C ALA A 52 38.43 14.59 13.58
N ALA A 53 39.65 15.01 13.96
CA ALA A 53 40.83 14.81 13.14
C ALA A 53 41.01 13.30 12.91
N ALA A 54 40.60 12.79 11.74
CA ALA A 54 40.51 11.38 11.46
C ALA A 54 40.88 11.15 9.99
N GLU A 55 41.78 10.21 9.76
CA GLU A 55 42.15 9.72 8.44
C GLU A 55 40.92 9.35 7.61
N ASP A 56 41.02 9.46 6.28
CA ASP A 56 39.91 9.10 5.40
C ASP A 56 39.49 7.64 5.68
N PRO A 57 38.20 7.35 5.93
CA PRO A 57 37.78 6.00 6.33
C PRO A 57 38.08 4.94 5.24
N TYR A 58 38.24 5.40 3.99
CA TYR A 58 38.67 4.60 2.84
C TYR A 58 40.16 4.19 2.93
N SER A 59 41.04 5.00 3.50
CA SER A 59 42.45 4.66 3.68
C SER A 59 42.66 3.64 4.81
N ILE A 60 41.88 3.74 5.90
CA ILE A 60 41.88 2.77 7.01
C ILE A 60 41.50 1.37 6.52
N LEU A 61 40.47 1.27 5.66
CA LEU A 61 40.07 0.01 5.04
C LEU A 61 40.95 -0.41 3.84
N GLY A 62 41.74 0.51 3.26
CA GLY A 62 42.57 0.26 2.08
C GLY A 62 41.76 0.10 0.79
N VAL A 63 40.64 0.79 0.66
CA VAL A 63 39.69 0.64 -0.46
C VAL A 63 39.56 1.96 -1.22
N ALA A 64 39.47 1.90 -2.55
CA ALA A 64 39.30 3.11 -3.37
C ALA A 64 37.95 3.81 -3.08
N PRO A 65 37.91 5.16 -3.08
CA PRO A 65 36.68 5.91 -2.91
C PRO A 65 35.76 5.69 -4.13
N GLY A 66 34.70 4.90 -3.94
CA GLY A 66 33.78 4.49 -5.02
C GLY A 66 33.76 2.99 -5.32
N ALA A 67 34.49 2.18 -4.55
CA ALA A 67 34.43 0.72 -4.69
C ALA A 67 33.04 0.14 -4.34
N ASP A 68 32.74 -1.01 -4.93
CA ASP A 68 31.48 -1.72 -4.69
C ASP A 68 31.34 -2.19 -3.24
N SER A 69 30.08 -2.34 -2.79
CA SER A 69 29.74 -2.76 -1.43
C SER A 69 30.37 -4.10 -1.05
N GLU A 70 30.55 -5.01 -2.01
CA GLU A 70 31.18 -6.31 -1.78
C GLU A 70 32.69 -6.19 -1.52
N ALA A 71 33.36 -5.30 -2.24
CA ALA A 71 34.79 -5.04 -2.05
C ALA A 71 35.07 -4.41 -0.68
N ILE A 72 34.22 -3.48 -0.23
CA ILE A 72 34.29 -2.87 1.10
C ILE A 72 34.12 -3.93 2.20
N ASN A 73 33.15 -4.83 2.06
CA ASN A 73 32.90 -5.90 3.03
C ASN A 73 34.02 -6.95 3.05
N ARG A 74 34.64 -7.25 1.90
CA ARG A 74 35.80 -8.14 1.84
C ARG A 74 37.01 -7.52 2.53
N ALA A 75 37.28 -6.24 2.28
CA ALA A 75 38.38 -5.50 2.93
C ALA A 75 38.19 -5.43 4.45
N TYR A 76 36.97 -5.11 4.91
CA TYR A 76 36.61 -5.13 6.33
C TYR A 76 36.90 -6.50 6.97
N LYS A 77 36.41 -7.59 6.39
CA LYS A 77 36.62 -8.96 6.90
C LYS A 77 38.10 -9.34 6.93
N SER A 78 38.89 -8.91 5.95
CA SER A 78 40.34 -9.17 5.95
C SER A 78 41.07 -8.37 7.03
N LYS A 79 40.71 -7.09 7.21
CA LYS A 79 41.37 -6.18 8.15
C LYS A 79 41.05 -6.49 9.61
N ILE A 80 39.80 -6.86 9.89
CA ILE A 80 39.39 -7.26 11.25
C ILE A 80 40.06 -8.58 11.67
N ALA A 81 40.33 -9.48 10.72
CA ALA A 81 41.03 -10.74 10.99
C ALA A 81 42.52 -10.54 11.29
N THR A 82 43.14 -9.49 10.74
CA THR A 82 44.55 -9.15 10.97
C THR A 82 44.78 -8.19 12.14
N ALA A 83 43.72 -7.59 12.68
CA ALA A 83 43.82 -6.60 13.75
C ALA A 83 44.09 -7.30 15.09
N THR A 84 45.23 -6.97 15.70
CA THR A 84 45.67 -7.60 16.96
C THR A 84 45.22 -6.78 18.17
N THR A 85 45.19 -5.45 18.01
CA THR A 85 44.86 -4.51 19.09
C THR A 85 43.38 -4.12 19.05
N ASP A 86 42.76 -3.96 20.21
CA ASP A 86 41.33 -3.60 20.28
C ASP A 86 41.02 -2.19 19.77
N ASP A 87 41.99 -1.26 19.84
CA ASP A 87 41.82 0.09 19.30
C ASP A 87 41.83 0.11 17.77
N GLU A 88 42.62 -0.77 17.13
CA GLU A 88 42.61 -0.95 15.68
C GLU A 88 41.28 -1.53 15.19
N LYS A 89 40.72 -2.49 15.94
CA LYS A 89 39.40 -3.06 15.63
C LYS A 89 38.31 -2.00 15.67
N LYS A 90 38.30 -1.16 16.71
CA LYS A 90 37.36 -0.02 16.82
C LYS A 90 37.53 0.97 15.68
N ALA A 91 38.76 1.25 15.26
CA ALA A 91 39.03 2.13 14.12
C ALA A 91 38.49 1.54 12.80
N ILE A 92 38.65 0.24 12.58
CA ILE A 92 38.13 -0.47 11.40
C ILE A 92 36.60 -0.51 11.39
N GLU A 93 35.96 -0.77 12.54
CA GLU A 93 34.49 -0.79 12.69
C GLU A 93 33.87 0.59 12.46
N THR A 94 34.48 1.64 13.03
CA THR A 94 34.03 3.02 12.84
C THR A 94 34.22 3.49 11.40
N ALA A 95 35.33 3.14 10.74
CA ALA A 95 35.56 3.43 9.33
C ALA A 95 34.55 2.71 8.42
N HIS A 96 34.30 1.41 8.66
CA HIS A 96 33.29 0.65 7.91
C HIS A 96 31.89 1.22 8.07
N THR A 97 31.50 1.55 9.31
CA THR A 97 30.19 2.16 9.62
C THR A 97 30.04 3.52 8.94
N SER A 98 31.09 4.35 8.97
CA SER A 98 31.11 5.66 8.31
C SER A 98 30.94 5.56 6.79
N ILE A 99 31.64 4.62 6.14
CA ILE A 99 31.50 4.37 4.69
C ILE A 99 30.08 3.91 4.37
N MET A 100 29.54 2.95 5.13
CA MET A 100 28.18 2.43 4.92
C MET A 100 27.13 3.53 5.07
N MET A 101 27.23 4.37 6.10
CA MET A 101 26.33 5.50 6.33
C MET A 101 26.46 6.59 5.27
N SER A 102 27.69 6.87 4.79
CA SER A 102 27.91 7.81 3.68
C SER A 102 27.27 7.30 2.38
N SER A 103 27.34 5.99 2.13
CA SER A 103 26.71 5.37 0.97
C SER A 103 25.18 5.41 1.05
N LEU A 104 24.60 5.18 2.24
CA LEU A 104 23.16 5.23 2.48
C LEU A 104 22.62 6.66 2.35
N SER A 105 23.29 7.64 2.96
CA SER A 105 22.92 9.06 2.85
C SER A 105 23.01 9.58 1.41
N ALA A 106 24.03 9.20 0.64
CA ALA A 106 24.14 9.52 -0.77
C ALA A 106 23.01 8.88 -1.61
N ARG A 107 22.59 7.66 -1.28
CA ARG A 107 21.45 6.98 -1.93
C ARG A 107 20.12 7.65 -1.60
N LEU A 108 19.90 8.03 -0.34
CA LEU A 108 18.71 8.76 0.11
C LEU A 108 18.58 10.14 -0.56
N GLN A 109 19.70 10.79 -0.85
CA GLN A 109 19.75 12.08 -1.56
C GLN A 109 19.62 11.97 -3.09
N GLY A 110 19.42 10.75 -3.63
CA GLY A 110 19.17 10.51 -5.06
C GLY A 110 20.38 10.08 -5.89
N GLY A 111 21.56 9.87 -5.29
CA GLY A 111 22.79 9.47 -5.99
C GLY A 111 22.91 7.98 -6.36
N GLY A 112 21.83 7.21 -6.32
CA GLY A 112 21.87 5.74 -6.34
C GLY A 112 21.81 5.07 -7.71
N SER A 113 22.14 5.73 -8.83
CA SER A 113 21.98 5.19 -10.19
C SER A 113 22.74 3.88 -10.44
N ALA A 114 23.87 3.68 -9.77
CA ALA A 114 24.69 2.46 -9.84
C ALA A 114 24.24 1.30 -8.92
N VAL A 115 23.20 1.51 -8.09
CA VAL A 115 22.71 0.51 -7.13
C VAL A 115 21.58 -0.32 -7.73
N ALA A 116 21.57 -1.63 -7.46
CA ALA A 116 20.53 -2.56 -7.91
C ALA A 116 19.11 -2.09 -7.53
N LYS A 117 18.15 -2.37 -8.41
CA LYS A 117 16.76 -1.89 -8.32
C LYS A 117 16.06 -2.30 -7.01
N GLU A 118 16.35 -3.49 -6.51
CA GLU A 118 15.76 -4.06 -5.29
C GLU A 118 16.20 -3.30 -4.04
N ILE A 119 17.50 -2.99 -3.95
CA ILE A 119 18.08 -2.18 -2.86
C ILE A 119 17.51 -0.76 -2.92
N ARG A 120 17.39 -0.18 -4.12
CA ARG A 120 16.76 1.14 -4.31
C ARG A 120 15.28 1.14 -3.91
N TYR A 121 14.57 0.03 -4.05
CA TYR A 121 13.19 -0.10 -3.59
C TYR A 121 13.11 -0.17 -2.06
N ALA A 122 14.03 -0.90 -1.42
CA ALA A 122 14.13 -0.97 0.04
C ALA A 122 14.49 0.39 0.68
N ASP A 123 15.33 1.19 0.01
CA ASP A 123 15.74 2.53 0.46
C ASP A 123 14.65 3.60 0.32
N ARG A 124 13.50 3.30 -0.30
CA ARG A 124 12.33 4.18 -0.28
C ARG A 124 11.68 4.16 1.10
N ALA A 125 12.35 4.79 2.06
CA ALA A 125 11.77 5.05 3.36
C ALA A 125 10.47 5.87 3.16
N PRO A 126 9.36 5.48 3.82
CA PRO A 126 8.14 6.26 3.73
C PRO A 126 8.41 7.65 4.30
N MET A 127 8.26 8.68 3.46
CA MET A 127 8.46 10.09 3.83
C MET A 127 7.62 10.51 5.05
N PHE A 128 6.51 9.80 5.30
CA PHE A 128 5.69 9.95 6.50
C PHE A 128 5.61 8.62 7.24
N ARG A 129 5.95 8.63 8.53
CA ARG A 129 5.85 7.47 9.44
C ARG A 129 4.44 6.86 9.47
N TRP A 130 3.41 7.63 9.14
CA TRP A 130 2.00 7.22 9.20
C TRP A 130 1.34 7.03 7.83
N ARG A 131 2.10 7.03 6.72
CA ARG A 131 1.49 6.98 5.38
C ARG A 131 0.55 5.76 5.25
N PRO A 132 -0.73 5.94 4.91
CA PRO A 132 -1.62 4.83 4.63
C PRO A 132 -1.03 3.97 3.52
N ARG A 133 -0.92 2.66 3.76
CA ARG A 133 -0.53 1.72 2.72
C ARG A 133 -1.75 1.48 1.85
N LEU A 134 -1.66 1.86 0.57
CA LEU A 134 -2.70 1.56 -0.41
C LEU A 134 -2.72 0.05 -0.62
N HIS A 135 -3.84 -0.57 -0.26
CA HIS A 135 -4.10 -1.98 -0.55
C HIS A 135 -5.27 -2.06 -1.53
N MET A 136 -5.06 -2.61 -2.73
CA MET A 136 -6.15 -2.76 -3.68
C MET A 136 -7.16 -3.80 -3.17
N CYS A 137 -8.45 -3.43 -3.12
CA CYS A 137 -9.49 -4.35 -2.69
C CYS A 137 -9.73 -5.44 -3.74
N GLU A 138 -10.14 -6.64 -3.30
CA GLU A 138 -10.60 -7.68 -4.22
C GLU A 138 -11.89 -7.20 -4.91
N GLN A 139 -12.00 -7.41 -6.24
CA GLN A 139 -13.15 -6.97 -7.03
C GLN A 139 -14.48 -7.52 -6.49
N LYS A 140 -14.46 -8.74 -5.95
CA LYS A 140 -15.65 -9.38 -5.36
C LYS A 140 -16.20 -8.59 -4.17
N ASP A 141 -15.33 -8.04 -3.33
CA ASP A 141 -15.76 -7.25 -2.16
C ASP A 141 -16.42 -5.94 -2.58
N ILE A 142 -15.88 -5.29 -3.61
CA ILE A 142 -16.43 -4.05 -4.18
C ILE A 142 -17.83 -4.33 -4.76
N LEU A 143 -17.98 -5.42 -5.51
CA LEU A 143 -19.24 -5.82 -6.11
C LEU A 143 -20.30 -6.17 -5.06
N ILE A 144 -19.94 -6.90 -4.00
CA ILE A 144 -20.92 -7.24 -2.96
C ILE A 144 -21.32 -6.01 -2.15
N ASN A 145 -20.39 -5.13 -1.78
CA ASN A 145 -20.71 -3.89 -1.08
C ASN A 145 -21.57 -2.95 -1.93
N GLY A 146 -21.21 -2.80 -3.21
CA GLY A 146 -21.99 -2.03 -4.17
C GLY A 146 -23.38 -2.62 -4.38
N GLY A 147 -23.50 -3.95 -4.46
CA GLY A 147 -24.78 -4.65 -4.59
C GLY A 147 -25.70 -4.48 -3.38
N ILE A 148 -25.17 -4.62 -2.15
CA ILE A 148 -25.92 -4.38 -0.91
C ILE A 148 -26.45 -2.94 -0.89
N TRP A 149 -25.60 -1.98 -1.24
CA TRP A 149 -25.98 -0.59 -1.21
C TRP A 149 -26.96 -0.20 -2.32
N ALA A 150 -26.77 -0.73 -3.54
CA ALA A 150 -27.71 -0.55 -4.63
C ALA A 150 -29.10 -1.14 -4.29
N ALA A 151 -29.14 -2.30 -3.63
CA ALA A 151 -30.39 -2.89 -3.15
C ALA A 151 -31.05 -2.03 -2.06
N ALA A 152 -30.27 -1.48 -1.12
CA ALA A 152 -30.76 -0.58 -0.08
C ALA A 152 -31.37 0.71 -0.68
N VAL A 153 -30.69 1.31 -1.67
CA VAL A 153 -31.19 2.51 -2.37
C VAL A 153 -32.43 2.18 -3.19
N TYR A 154 -32.44 1.07 -3.93
CA TYR A 154 -33.62 0.64 -4.69
C TYR A 154 -34.84 0.45 -3.77
N TRP A 155 -34.64 -0.20 -2.62
CA TRP A 155 -35.71 -0.39 -1.64
C TRP A 155 -36.15 0.95 -1.02
N ALA A 156 -35.23 1.87 -0.71
CA ALA A 156 -35.56 3.20 -0.21
C ALA A 156 -36.50 3.95 -1.17
N ASN A 157 -36.20 3.92 -2.48
CA ASN A 157 -37.01 4.59 -3.51
C ASN A 157 -38.40 3.96 -3.73
N LYS A 158 -38.61 2.72 -3.28
CA LYS A 158 -39.90 2.02 -3.38
C LYS A 158 -40.69 2.04 -2.07
N SER A 159 -40.10 2.51 -0.97
CA SER A 159 -40.74 2.55 0.34
C SER A 159 -41.68 3.74 0.43
N THR A 160 -42.98 3.46 0.58
CA THR A 160 -44.01 4.51 0.73
C THR A 160 -43.96 5.22 2.09
N TYR A 161 -43.51 4.52 3.14
CA TYR A 161 -43.65 4.99 4.52
C TYR A 161 -42.33 5.37 5.19
N SER A 162 -41.21 4.72 4.84
CA SER A 162 -39.92 5.02 5.45
C SER A 162 -38.77 4.66 4.52
N PRO A 163 -38.26 5.61 3.73
CA PRO A 163 -37.06 5.42 2.93
C PRO A 163 -35.79 5.26 3.80
N TRP A 164 -35.86 5.63 5.08
CA TRP A 164 -34.76 5.57 6.05
C TRP A 164 -34.37 4.16 6.50
N GLN A 165 -35.36 3.30 6.71
CA GLN A 165 -35.15 1.93 7.19
C GLN A 165 -34.18 1.10 6.32
N PRO A 166 -34.35 1.02 4.99
CA PRO A 166 -33.44 0.24 4.15
C PRO A 166 -32.02 0.81 4.10
N LEU A 167 -31.86 2.14 4.17
CA LEU A 167 -30.55 2.79 4.20
C LEU A 167 -29.80 2.50 5.50
N MET A 168 -30.51 2.53 6.64
CA MET A 168 -29.95 2.16 7.95
C MET A 168 -29.53 0.68 8.00
N LEU A 169 -30.33 -0.21 7.40
CA LEU A 169 -29.98 -1.61 7.28
C LEU A 169 -28.73 -1.82 6.40
N GLY A 170 -28.67 -1.14 5.23
CA GLY A 170 -27.50 -1.17 4.37
C GLY A 170 -26.23 -0.70 5.09
N PHE A 171 -26.34 0.36 5.89
CA PHE A 171 -25.25 0.88 6.70
C PHE A 171 -24.79 -0.13 7.76
N ALA A 172 -25.74 -0.74 8.48
CA ALA A 172 -25.45 -1.75 9.49
C ALA A 172 -24.75 -2.99 8.90
N VAL A 173 -25.18 -3.46 7.72
CA VAL A 173 -24.55 -4.59 7.02
C VAL A 173 -23.12 -4.25 6.60
N LEU A 174 -22.90 -3.07 6.02
CA LEU A 174 -21.56 -2.61 5.64
C LEU A 174 -20.64 -2.47 6.85
N PHE A 175 -21.18 -1.97 7.96
CA PHE A 175 -20.48 -1.85 9.23
C PHE A 175 -20.05 -3.23 9.77
N ILE A 176 -20.95 -4.21 9.81
CA ILE A 176 -20.64 -5.58 10.23
C ILE A 176 -19.58 -6.19 9.32
N ARG A 177 -19.71 -6.03 8.00
CA ARG A 177 -18.73 -6.55 7.04
C ARG A 177 -17.35 -5.92 7.24
N MET A 178 -17.29 -4.62 7.50
CA MET A 178 -16.05 -3.93 7.83
C MET A 178 -15.42 -4.51 9.10
N ASN A 179 -16.21 -4.75 10.14
CA ASN A 179 -15.73 -5.36 11.38
C ASN A 179 -15.10 -6.75 11.14
N TYR A 180 -15.75 -7.62 10.35
CA TYR A 180 -15.19 -8.92 9.94
C TYR A 180 -13.90 -8.75 9.12
N LYS A 181 -13.82 -7.75 8.24
CA LYS A 181 -12.63 -7.46 7.46
C LYS A 181 -11.45 -6.99 8.33
N LEU A 182 -11.72 -6.34 9.46
CA LEU A 182 -10.70 -5.88 10.42
C LEU A 182 -10.25 -6.97 11.40
N MET A 183 -10.95 -8.11 11.51
CA MET A 183 -10.59 -9.19 12.44
C MET A 183 -9.17 -9.75 12.21
N PRO A 184 -8.71 -10.01 10.96
CA PRO A 184 -7.35 -10.49 10.73
C PRO A 184 -6.27 -9.44 11.04
N LEU A 185 -6.58 -8.16 10.88
CA LEU A 185 -5.64 -7.06 11.19
C LEU A 185 -5.49 -6.80 12.69
N MET A 186 -6.53 -7.08 13.46
CA MET A 186 -6.57 -6.91 14.90
C MET A 186 -7.05 -8.20 15.54
N PRO A 187 -6.17 -9.23 15.59
CA PRO A 187 -6.51 -10.49 16.20
C PRO A 187 -6.83 -10.26 17.68
N ARG A 188 -7.75 -11.08 18.19
CA ARG A 188 -8.05 -11.11 19.62
C ARG A 188 -6.77 -11.51 20.37
N PRO A 189 -6.42 -10.83 21.48
CA PRO A 189 -5.29 -11.24 22.31
C PRO A 189 -5.49 -12.68 22.78
N ALA A 190 -4.41 -13.46 22.82
CA ALA A 190 -4.41 -14.85 23.28
C ALA A 190 -4.39 -14.94 24.83
N THR A 191 -5.18 -14.08 25.48
CA THR A 191 -5.33 -14.01 26.94
C THR A 191 -6.76 -14.42 27.31
N ASP A 192 -6.92 -15.08 28.45
CA ASP A 192 -8.23 -15.51 28.96
C ASP A 192 -8.96 -14.37 29.71
N ASP A 193 -8.31 -13.21 29.82
CA ASP A 193 -8.85 -12.04 30.49
C ASP A 193 -10.00 -11.41 29.69
N ARG A 194 -11.23 -11.67 30.14
CA ARG A 194 -12.47 -11.14 29.55
C ARG A 194 -12.45 -9.62 29.33
N LYS A 195 -11.80 -8.86 30.22
CA LYS A 195 -11.68 -7.39 30.11
C LYS A 195 -10.80 -6.97 28.94
N GLU A 196 -9.67 -7.67 28.73
CA GLU A 196 -8.73 -7.36 27.65
C GLU A 196 -9.32 -7.72 26.29
N ILE A 197 -9.98 -8.87 26.21
CA ILE A 197 -10.76 -9.30 25.05
C ILE A 197 -11.80 -8.25 24.67
N ARG A 198 -12.63 -7.82 25.64
CA ARG A 198 -13.68 -6.83 25.39
C ARG A 198 -13.08 -5.51 24.91
N ASN A 199 -11.95 -5.09 25.47
CA ASN A 199 -11.28 -3.86 25.05
C ASN A 199 -10.76 -3.95 23.62
N ALA A 200 -10.21 -5.11 23.21
CA ALA A 200 -9.77 -5.34 21.84
C ALA A 200 -10.95 -5.32 20.86
N ASP A 201 -12.05 -6.00 21.19
CA ASP A 201 -13.26 -6.02 20.36
C ASP A 201 -13.90 -4.63 20.23
N THR A 202 -14.01 -3.87 21.33
CA THR A 202 -14.54 -2.49 21.29
C THR A 202 -13.66 -1.56 20.47
N LYS A 203 -12.33 -1.70 20.54
CA LYS A 203 -11.40 -0.93 19.70
C LYS A 203 -11.58 -1.27 18.22
N ARG A 204 -11.76 -2.55 17.88
CA ARG A 204 -12.05 -2.98 16.51
C ARG A 204 -13.38 -2.42 16.02
N LEU A 205 -14.42 -2.54 16.84
CA LEU A 205 -15.77 -2.03 16.58
C LEU A 205 -15.75 -0.52 16.34
N GLY A 206 -15.08 0.24 17.20
CA GLY A 206 -14.94 1.69 17.09
C GLY A 206 -14.18 2.11 15.83
N ARG A 207 -13.13 1.37 15.44
CA ARG A 207 -12.41 1.62 14.17
C ARG A 207 -13.29 1.34 12.95
N ALA A 208 -14.05 0.24 12.95
CA ALA A 208 -14.98 -0.07 11.86
C ALA A 208 -16.06 1.02 11.74
N PHE A 209 -16.58 1.53 12.86
CA PHE A 209 -17.56 2.62 12.88
C PHE A 209 -16.94 3.93 12.40
N GLY A 210 -15.73 4.25 12.85
CA GLY A 210 -15.00 5.43 12.43
C GLY A 210 -14.73 5.44 10.92
N VAL A 211 -14.39 4.29 10.33
CA VAL A 211 -14.18 4.18 8.87
C VAL A 211 -15.49 4.31 8.12
N VAL A 212 -16.49 3.48 8.41
CA VAL A 212 -17.75 3.46 7.64
C VAL A 212 -18.57 4.73 7.90
N GLY A 213 -18.76 5.09 9.16
CA GLY A 213 -19.47 6.31 9.57
C GLY A 213 -18.73 7.58 9.19
N GLY A 214 -17.39 7.60 9.30
CA GLY A 214 -16.59 8.77 8.91
C GLY A 214 -16.60 9.02 7.40
N LEU A 215 -16.44 7.97 6.57
CA LEU A 215 -16.58 8.12 5.12
C LEU A 215 -18.00 8.52 4.73
N PHE A 216 -19.00 7.88 5.35
CA PHE A 216 -20.39 8.22 5.09
C PHE A 216 -20.68 9.69 5.41
N ALA A 217 -20.26 10.18 6.58
CA ALA A 217 -20.44 11.57 6.97
C ALA A 217 -19.68 12.55 6.05
N LEU A 218 -18.44 12.20 5.67
CA LEU A 218 -17.65 13.01 4.73
C LEU A 218 -18.37 13.14 3.39
N PHE A 219 -18.77 12.02 2.78
CA PHE A 219 -19.44 12.05 1.49
C PHE A 219 -20.83 12.67 1.56
N ALA A 220 -21.59 12.44 2.64
CA ALA A 220 -22.87 13.08 2.84
C ALA A 220 -22.70 14.61 2.94
N GLY A 221 -21.69 15.08 3.66
CA GLY A 221 -21.34 16.50 3.75
C GLY A 221 -20.95 17.10 2.41
N VAL A 222 -20.06 16.43 1.67
CA VAL A 222 -19.63 16.88 0.33
C VAL A 222 -20.81 16.95 -0.64
N VAL A 223 -21.64 15.91 -0.73
CA VAL A 223 -22.79 15.89 -1.65
C VAL A 223 -23.84 16.91 -1.23
N SER A 224 -24.03 17.15 0.07
CA SER A 224 -24.94 18.19 0.58
C SER A 224 -24.47 19.61 0.27
N PHE A 225 -23.16 19.81 0.07
CA PHE A 225 -22.58 21.11 -0.28
C PHE A 225 -22.68 21.43 -1.78
N VAL A 226 -22.84 20.41 -2.64
CA VAL A 226 -22.91 20.57 -4.11
C VAL A 226 -23.98 21.58 -4.56
N PRO A 227 -25.23 21.54 -4.06
CA PRO A 227 -26.26 22.49 -4.47
C PRO A 227 -25.90 23.94 -4.11
N GLN A 228 -25.25 24.15 -2.95
CA GLN A 228 -24.81 25.48 -2.51
C GLN A 228 -23.73 26.04 -3.45
N VAL A 229 -22.79 25.20 -3.86
CA VAL A 229 -21.75 25.57 -4.83
C VAL A 229 -22.36 25.87 -6.20
N LEU A 230 -23.31 25.06 -6.67
CA LEU A 230 -23.96 25.28 -7.97
C LEU A 230 -24.80 26.57 -7.98
N MET A 231 -25.51 26.87 -6.89
CA MET A 231 -26.23 28.14 -6.73
C MET A 231 -25.27 29.33 -6.68
N ALA A 232 -24.13 29.20 -5.99
CA ALA A 232 -23.09 30.24 -5.95
C ALA A 232 -22.49 30.52 -7.34
N LEU A 233 -22.39 29.49 -8.19
CA LEU A 233 -21.91 29.58 -9.57
C LEU A 233 -22.99 30.06 -10.56
N ARG A 234 -24.19 30.42 -10.09
CA ARG A 234 -25.37 30.78 -10.91
C ARG A 234 -25.72 29.75 -11.99
N LEU A 235 -25.45 28.48 -11.72
CA LEU A 235 -25.84 27.37 -12.58
C LEU A 235 -27.27 26.94 -12.22
N THR A 236 -28.06 26.56 -13.23
CA THR A 236 -29.40 26.03 -13.01
C THR A 236 -29.32 24.69 -12.28
N VAL A 237 -29.83 24.65 -11.05
CA VAL A 237 -29.85 23.42 -10.25
C VAL A 237 -31.08 22.60 -10.64
N PRO A 238 -30.91 21.34 -11.04
CA PRO A 238 -32.05 20.52 -11.40
C PRO A 238 -32.90 20.18 -10.16
N MET A 239 -34.23 20.23 -10.31
CA MET A 239 -35.20 20.03 -9.23
C MET A 239 -35.04 18.71 -8.46
N TRP A 240 -34.59 17.64 -9.12
CA TRP A 240 -34.32 16.36 -8.46
C TRP A 240 -33.19 16.46 -7.44
N LEU A 241 -32.20 17.32 -7.67
CA LEU A 241 -31.11 17.53 -6.72
C LEU A 241 -31.61 18.23 -5.45
N LEU A 242 -32.64 19.07 -5.56
CA LEU A 242 -33.22 19.85 -4.44
C LEU A 242 -34.32 19.09 -3.69
N GLY A 243 -35.18 18.35 -4.41
CA GLY A 243 -36.34 17.66 -3.83
C GLY A 243 -36.03 16.30 -3.20
N SER A 244 -35.06 15.54 -3.72
CA SER A 244 -34.62 14.26 -3.16
C SER A 244 -33.22 14.36 -2.53
N LEU A 245 -32.82 15.57 -2.13
CA LEU A 245 -31.45 15.93 -1.77
C LEU A 245 -30.89 15.03 -0.66
N TYR A 246 -31.72 14.67 0.33
CA TYR A 246 -31.32 13.80 1.43
C TYR A 246 -31.18 12.33 0.97
N GLU A 247 -32.15 11.78 0.26
CA GLU A 247 -32.14 10.37 -0.17
C GLU A 247 -31.05 10.09 -1.21
N PHE A 248 -30.85 11.03 -2.13
CA PHE A 248 -29.78 10.98 -3.12
C PHE A 248 -28.41 11.19 -2.47
N SER A 249 -28.26 12.17 -1.56
CA SER A 249 -26.97 12.39 -0.88
C SER A 249 -26.57 11.21 -0.01
N VAL A 250 -27.50 10.62 0.74
CA VAL A 250 -27.23 9.41 1.53
C VAL A 250 -26.96 8.22 0.63
N GLY A 251 -27.74 8.03 -0.44
CA GLY A 251 -27.53 6.97 -1.43
C GLY A 251 -26.17 7.07 -2.11
N VAL A 252 -25.74 8.26 -2.54
CA VAL A 252 -24.41 8.43 -3.16
C VAL A 252 -23.31 8.30 -2.11
N ALA A 253 -23.51 8.86 -0.91
CA ALA A 253 -22.51 8.83 0.16
C ALA A 253 -22.24 7.42 0.67
N GLY A 254 -23.27 6.58 0.83
CA GLY A 254 -23.06 5.19 1.21
C GLY A 254 -22.47 4.34 0.09
N LEU A 255 -22.76 4.64 -1.18
CA LEU A 255 -22.20 3.90 -2.32
C LEU A 255 -20.70 4.17 -2.42
N VAL A 256 -20.34 5.45 -2.48
CA VAL A 256 -18.94 5.89 -2.56
C VAL A 256 -18.20 5.56 -1.26
N GLY A 257 -18.86 5.76 -0.12
CA GLY A 257 -18.38 5.37 1.21
C GLY A 257 -18.02 3.89 1.32
N SER A 258 -18.89 3.01 0.82
CA SER A 258 -18.69 1.56 0.86
C SER A 258 -17.58 1.08 -0.08
N MET A 259 -17.45 1.68 -1.27
CA MET A 259 -16.44 1.32 -2.25
C MET A 259 -15.04 1.75 -1.80
N ILE A 260 -14.92 2.95 -1.24
CA ILE A 260 -13.66 3.49 -0.77
C ILE A 260 -13.29 2.86 0.58
N GLY A 261 -14.25 2.66 1.49
CA GLY A 261 -14.02 1.95 2.75
C GLY A 261 -13.48 0.53 2.53
N ALA A 262 -14.02 -0.19 1.53
CA ALA A 262 -13.50 -1.50 1.14
C ALA A 262 -12.04 -1.46 0.66
N SER A 263 -11.60 -0.32 0.11
CA SER A 263 -10.27 -0.10 -0.46
C SER A 263 -9.18 0.21 0.57
N PHE A 264 -9.53 0.53 1.82
CA PHE A 264 -8.54 0.94 2.82
C PHE A 264 -8.12 -0.14 3.81
N CYS A 265 -8.68 -1.35 3.73
CA CYS A 265 -8.42 -2.39 4.72
C CYS A 265 -8.05 -3.73 4.06
N ARG A 266 -6.76 -4.01 3.99
CA ARG A 266 -6.17 -5.34 4.10
C ARG A 266 -4.75 -5.23 4.65
#